data_AF-A0A091UAX9-F1
#
_entry.id   AF-A0A091UAX9-F1
#
_cell.length_a   1.000
_cell.length_b   1.000
_cell.length_c   1.000
_cell.angle_alpha   90.00
_cell.angle_beta   90.00
_cell.angle_gamma   90.00
#
_symmetry.space_group_name_H-M   'P 1'
#
loop_
_entity.id
_entity.type
_entity.pdbx_description
1 polymer ?
#
loop_
_entity_poly.entity_id
_entity_poly.type
_entity_poly.pdbx_seq_one_letter_code
_entity_poly.pdbx_strand_id
1 'polypeptide(L)'
;MPRTLEGQITMEKTPSYFVTKEAPRRIYNMSRDTKLIVVVRNPVTRAISDYTQTLSTNGEMGRVQDFLGLKRVVTDKHFYFNETKGFPCLKKPEGGSKPRCLGKSKGRPHPKIDVQVVQRLREFYRPFNMKFYQ
;
A
#
# COMPACT_ATOMS: atom_id res chain seq x y z
N MET A 1 12.31 10.50 -15.70
CA MET A 1 11.45 9.32 -15.93
C MET A 1 11.47 9.00 -17.41
N PRO A 2 11.46 7.72 -17.83
CA PRO A 2 11.33 7.39 -19.26
C PRO A 2 9.99 7.88 -19.80
N ARG A 3 9.92 8.19 -21.11
CA ARG A 3 8.67 8.60 -21.76
C ARG A 3 7.65 7.47 -21.70
N THR A 4 6.40 7.81 -21.39
CA THR A 4 5.26 6.89 -21.36
C THR A 4 4.69 6.74 -22.77
N LEU A 5 4.39 5.50 -23.18
CA LEU A 5 3.80 5.19 -24.48
C LEU A 5 2.28 5.38 -24.45
N GLU A 6 1.66 5.42 -25.63
CA GLU A 6 0.21 5.43 -25.74
C GLU A 6 -0.42 4.22 -25.04
N GLY A 7 -1.50 4.44 -24.29
CA GLY A 7 -2.17 3.41 -23.48
C GLY A 7 -1.48 3.06 -22.15
N GLN A 8 -0.30 3.61 -21.85
CA GLN A 8 0.34 3.43 -20.54
C GLN A 8 -0.02 4.55 -19.56
N ILE A 9 -0.08 4.22 -18.26
CA ILE A 9 -0.31 5.17 -17.18
C ILE A 9 1.01 5.45 -16.45
N THR A 10 1.40 6.71 -16.34
CA THR A 10 2.51 7.14 -15.49
C THR A 10 2.06 7.23 -14.03
N MET A 11 2.83 6.64 -13.11
CA MET A 11 2.54 6.69 -11.67
C MET A 11 3.82 7.00 -10.88
N GLU A 12 3.66 7.67 -9.74
CA GLU A 12 4.71 7.83 -8.72
C GLU A 12 4.16 7.45 -7.34
N LYS A 13 5.06 7.26 -6.36
CA LYS A 13 4.66 7.03 -4.96
C LYS A 13 5.54 7.83 -4.01
N THR A 14 4.92 8.77 -3.31
CA THR A 14 5.54 9.55 -2.23
C THR A 14 4.62 9.58 -1.00
N PRO A 15 4.88 8.74 0.03
CA PRO A 15 4.00 8.61 1.21
C PRO A 15 3.77 9.92 1.99
N SER A 16 4.75 10.83 1.98
CA SER A 16 4.69 12.09 2.74
C SER A 16 3.68 13.08 2.19
N TYR A 17 3.19 12.94 0.94
CA TYR A 17 2.16 13.82 0.40
C TYR A 17 0.90 13.85 1.25
N PHE A 18 0.53 12.73 1.87
CA PHE A 18 -0.70 12.63 2.67
C PHE A 18 -0.69 13.56 3.90
N VAL A 19 0.49 13.86 4.45
CA VAL A 19 0.64 14.72 5.63
C VAL A 19 1.22 16.11 5.30
N THR A 20 1.53 16.37 4.03
CA THR A 20 2.08 17.66 3.59
C THR A 20 0.95 18.61 3.24
N LYS A 21 0.81 19.70 4.00
CA LYS A 21 -0.33 20.64 3.89
C LYS A 21 -0.49 21.25 2.49
N GLU A 22 0.60 21.53 1.80
CA GLU A 22 0.59 22.18 0.48
C GLU A 22 0.38 21.21 -0.68
N ALA A 23 0.56 19.90 -0.46
CA ALA A 23 0.55 18.90 -1.52
C ALA A 23 -0.80 18.82 -2.26
N PRO A 24 -1.98 18.83 -1.59
CA PRO A 24 -3.26 18.79 -2.29
C PRO A 24 -3.44 19.95 -3.27
N ARG A 25 -3.10 21.18 -2.85
CA ARG A 25 -3.22 22.38 -3.70
C ARG A 25 -2.28 22.30 -4.91
N ARG A 26 -1.04 21.85 -4.70
CA ARG A 26 -0.06 21.74 -5.79
C ARG A 26 -0.46 20.69 -6.82
N ILE A 27 -0.95 19.53 -6.38
CA ILE A 27 -1.43 18.47 -7.28
C ILE A 27 -2.65 18.95 -8.06
N TYR A 28 -3.61 19.59 -7.38
CA TYR A 28 -4.80 20.14 -8.02
C TYR A 28 -4.47 21.19 -9.10
N ASN A 29 -3.48 22.04 -8.83
CA ASN A 29 -3.02 23.05 -9.79
C ASN A 29 -2.25 22.45 -10.98
N MET A 30 -1.63 21.29 -10.81
CA MET A 30 -0.96 20.57 -11.89
C MET A 30 -1.97 19.91 -12.83
N SER A 31 -2.94 19.16 -12.28
CA SER A 31 -4.08 18.63 -13.02
C SER A 31 -5.18 18.20 -12.06
N ARG A 32 -6.40 18.70 -12.32
CA ARG A 32 -7.60 18.39 -11.53
C ARG A 32 -8.08 16.95 -11.70
N ASP A 33 -7.68 16.30 -12.78
CA ASP A 33 -8.07 14.93 -13.11
C ASP A 33 -7.09 13.88 -12.56
N THR A 34 -6.08 14.32 -11.79
CA THR A 34 -5.11 13.44 -11.16
C THR A 34 -5.83 12.48 -10.20
N LYS A 35 -5.78 11.18 -10.49
CA LYS A 35 -6.31 10.14 -9.59
C LYS A 35 -5.34 9.92 -8.42
N LEU A 36 -5.88 9.89 -7.19
CA LEU A 36 -5.12 9.68 -5.96
C LEU A 36 -5.46 8.32 -5.35
N ILE A 37 -4.44 7.58 -4.92
CA ILE A 37 -4.59 6.30 -4.21
C ILE A 37 -3.94 6.43 -2.83
N VAL A 38 -4.70 6.11 -1.78
CA VAL A 38 -4.21 6.10 -0.41
C VAL A 38 -4.31 4.68 0.15
N VAL A 39 -3.17 4.09 0.51
CA VAL A 39 -3.11 2.78 1.16
C VAL A 39 -3.11 3.00 2.67
N VAL A 40 -4.24 2.70 3.32
CA VAL A 40 -4.40 2.83 4.76
C VAL A 40 -4.09 1.53 5.50
N ARG A 41 -3.72 1.64 6.78
CA ARG A 41 -3.48 0.53 7.70
C ARG A 41 -4.03 0.93 9.07
N ASN A 42 -4.43 -0.05 9.89
CA ASN A 42 -4.80 0.19 11.30
C ASN A 42 -3.76 1.11 11.97
N PRO A 43 -4.15 2.27 12.53
CA PRO A 43 -3.21 3.31 12.95
C PRO A 43 -2.31 2.89 14.11
N VAL A 44 -2.78 1.97 14.97
CA VAL A 44 -1.94 1.39 16.04
C VAL A 44 -0.85 0.55 15.40
N THR A 45 -1.22 -0.37 14.51
CA THR A 45 -0.21 -1.18 13.82
C THR A 45 0.67 -0.31 12.92
N ARG A 46 0.16 0.76 12.30
CA ARG A 46 0.91 1.73 11.48
C ARG A 46 1.94 2.48 12.31
N ALA A 47 1.57 2.95 13.51
CA ALA A 47 2.48 3.63 14.42
C ALA A 47 3.60 2.71 14.90
N ILE A 48 3.27 1.44 15.17
CA ILE A 48 4.27 0.40 15.47
C ILE A 48 5.10 0.08 14.20
N SER A 49 4.45 0.13 13.05
CA SER A 49 4.93 -0.22 11.71
C SER A 49 5.55 0.94 10.93
N ASP A 50 5.89 2.09 11.52
CA ASP A 50 6.81 3.01 10.82
C ASP A 50 8.14 2.31 10.43
N TYR A 51 8.31 1.03 10.83
CA TYR A 51 9.33 0.12 10.34
C TYR A 51 8.91 -1.16 9.54
N THR A 52 7.63 -1.54 9.35
CA THR A 52 7.27 -2.95 9.01
C THR A 52 5.91 -3.22 8.32
N GLN A 53 5.87 -3.12 6.99
CA GLN A 53 4.69 -3.34 6.14
C GLN A 53 4.09 -4.77 6.20
N THR A 54 2.78 -4.89 6.42
CA THR A 54 1.96 -6.10 6.22
C THR A 54 0.87 -5.80 5.21
N LEU A 55 0.67 -6.66 4.19
CA LEU A 55 -0.42 -6.50 3.22
C LEU A 55 -1.07 -7.86 2.92
N SER A 56 -2.41 -7.86 2.91
CA SER A 56 -3.24 -8.86 2.25
C SER A 56 -3.33 -8.53 0.76
N THR A 57 -3.21 -9.54 -0.09
CA THR A 57 -3.16 -9.38 -1.56
C THR A 57 -4.50 -9.63 -2.25
N ASN A 58 -5.48 -10.18 -1.53
CA ASN A 58 -6.64 -10.78 -2.18
C ASN A 58 -7.73 -9.72 -2.39
N GLY A 59 -8.01 -9.39 -3.65
CA GLY A 59 -9.09 -8.48 -4.08
C GLY A 59 -8.67 -7.02 -4.29
N GLU A 60 -7.69 -6.52 -3.54
CA GLU A 60 -7.29 -5.10 -3.60
C GLU A 60 -6.72 -4.69 -4.97
N MET A 61 -5.95 -5.58 -5.62
CA MET A 61 -5.43 -5.31 -6.96
C MET A 61 -6.54 -5.20 -8.02
N GLY A 62 -7.67 -5.88 -7.83
CA GLY A 62 -8.84 -5.73 -8.71
C GLY A 62 -9.40 -4.31 -8.61
N ARG A 63 -9.65 -3.84 -7.38
CA ARG A 63 -10.16 -2.49 -7.10
C ARG A 63 -9.26 -1.39 -7.66
N VAL A 64 -7.94 -1.55 -7.53
CA VAL A 64 -6.97 -0.60 -8.09
C VAL A 64 -7.01 -0.56 -9.61
N GLN A 65 -7.08 -1.73 -10.28
CA GLN A 65 -7.18 -1.78 -11.74
C GLN A 65 -8.46 -1.11 -12.24
N ASP A 66 -9.60 -1.39 -11.61
CA ASP A 66 -10.88 -0.78 -11.99
C ASP A 66 -10.88 0.73 -11.78
N PHE A 67 -10.36 1.21 -10.64
CA PHE A 67 -10.26 2.64 -10.33
C PHE A 67 -9.43 3.42 -11.37
N LEU A 68 -8.38 2.77 -11.89
CA LEU A 68 -7.52 3.30 -12.95
C LEU A 68 -8.07 3.08 -14.36
N GLY A 69 -9.20 2.39 -14.52
CA GLY A 69 -9.77 2.05 -15.84
C GLY A 69 -8.95 1.01 -16.61
N LEU A 70 -8.15 0.20 -15.92
CA LEU A 70 -7.31 -0.83 -16.51
C LEU A 70 -8.05 -2.16 -16.61
N LYS A 71 -7.75 -2.95 -17.65
CA LYS A 71 -8.17 -4.35 -17.72
C LYS A 71 -7.63 -5.12 -16.51
N ARG A 72 -8.48 -5.91 -15.86
CA ARG A 72 -8.08 -6.81 -14.76
C ARG A 72 -7.19 -7.94 -15.27
N VAL A 73 -5.88 -7.69 -15.29
CA VAL A 73 -4.85 -8.66 -15.69
C VAL A 73 -4.16 -9.24 -14.45
N VAL A 74 -3.91 -8.42 -13.43
CA VAL A 74 -3.29 -8.89 -12.19
C VAL A 74 -4.32 -9.64 -11.36
N THR A 75 -4.06 -10.93 -11.18
CA THR A 75 -4.88 -11.90 -10.44
C THR A 75 -4.06 -12.60 -9.35
N ASP A 76 -4.74 -13.39 -8.52
CA ASP A 76 -4.15 -14.31 -7.54
C ASP A 76 -3.05 -15.22 -8.11
N LYS A 77 -3.16 -15.63 -9.38
CA LYS A 77 -2.14 -16.43 -10.09
C LYS A 77 -0.78 -15.74 -10.21
N HIS A 78 -0.72 -14.42 -10.05
CA HIS A 78 0.53 -13.65 -10.10
C HIS A 78 1.26 -13.60 -8.76
N PHE A 79 0.69 -14.21 -7.71
CA PHE A 79 1.25 -14.21 -6.37
C PHE A 79 1.49 -15.64 -5.87
N TYR A 80 2.51 -15.80 -5.02
CA TYR A 80 2.69 -16.99 -4.18
C TYR A 80 2.98 -16.54 -2.77
N PHE A 81 2.61 -17.35 -1.78
CA PHE A 81 3.00 -17.09 -0.40
C PHE A 81 4.39 -17.67 -0.14
N ASN A 82 5.27 -16.88 0.46
CA ASN A 82 6.57 -17.36 0.93
C ASN A 82 6.52 -17.51 2.45
N GLU A 83 6.48 -18.76 2.94
CA GLU A 83 6.34 -19.08 4.36
C GLU A 83 7.52 -18.56 5.19
N THR A 84 8.75 -18.70 4.69
CA THR A 84 9.96 -18.19 5.35
C THR A 84 9.90 -16.67 5.51
N LYS A 85 9.38 -15.97 4.52
CA LYS A 85 9.22 -14.51 4.58
C LYS A 85 7.99 -14.10 5.38
N GLY A 86 6.96 -14.95 5.44
CA GLY A 86 5.64 -14.65 6.01
C GLY A 86 4.80 -13.69 5.16
N PHE A 87 5.16 -13.48 3.88
CA PHE A 87 4.48 -12.52 2.99
C PHE A 87 4.30 -13.08 1.57
N PRO A 88 3.23 -12.64 0.86
CA PRO A 88 3.10 -12.86 -0.58
C PRO A 88 4.26 -12.24 -1.38
N CYS A 89 4.69 -12.95 -2.41
CA CYS A 89 5.70 -12.54 -3.37
C CYS A 89 5.15 -12.63 -4.80
N LEU A 90 5.77 -11.91 -5.74
CA LEU A 90 5.38 -11.91 -7.15
C LEU A 90 5.93 -13.15 -7.87
N LYS A 91 5.03 -13.92 -8.48
CA LYS A 91 5.36 -14.92 -9.49
C LYS A 91 5.71 -14.19 -10.80
N LYS A 92 6.63 -14.74 -11.57
CA LYS A 92 6.89 -14.29 -12.94
C LYS A 92 6.14 -15.18 -13.94
N PRO A 93 5.83 -14.67 -15.15
CA PRO A 93 5.30 -15.49 -16.22
C PRO A 93 6.25 -16.65 -16.57
N GLU A 94 5.68 -17.76 -17.05
CA GLU A 94 6.41 -18.96 -17.43
C GLU A 94 7.48 -18.62 -18.51
N GLY A 95 8.74 -19.00 -18.25
CA GLY A 95 9.89 -18.69 -19.10
C GLY A 95 10.75 -17.48 -18.66
N GLY A 96 10.36 -16.76 -17.60
CA GLY A 96 11.11 -15.61 -17.07
C GLY A 96 11.91 -15.88 -15.78
N SER A 97 12.91 -15.02 -15.54
CA SER A 97 13.80 -14.96 -14.36
C SER A 97 13.13 -15.15 -12.97
N LYS A 98 13.93 -15.52 -11.95
CA LYS A 98 13.53 -15.89 -10.58
C LYS A 98 12.39 -15.04 -9.97
N PRO A 99 11.49 -15.66 -9.16
CA PRO A 99 10.40 -14.96 -8.46
C PRO A 99 10.92 -13.83 -7.57
N ARG A 100 10.10 -12.79 -7.36
CA ARG A 100 10.50 -11.57 -6.66
C ARG A 100 9.69 -11.36 -5.39
N CYS A 101 10.38 -11.43 -4.26
CA CYS A 101 9.86 -10.98 -2.98
C CYS A 101 10.27 -9.52 -2.70
N LEU A 102 9.54 -8.86 -1.80
CA LEU A 102 9.96 -7.57 -1.26
C LEU A 102 11.31 -7.70 -0.53
N GLY A 103 12.11 -6.63 -0.50
CA GLY A 103 13.43 -6.61 0.14
C GLY A 103 13.40 -6.82 1.67
N LYS A 104 14.58 -6.92 2.29
CA LYS A 104 14.75 -7.13 3.74
C LYS A 104 14.19 -6.00 4.61
N SER A 105 14.08 -4.78 4.06
CA SER A 105 13.47 -3.63 4.75
C SER A 105 11.94 -3.71 4.82
N LYS A 106 11.31 -4.72 4.20
CA LYS A 106 9.86 -4.91 4.15
C LYS A 106 9.46 -6.14 4.95
N GLY A 107 8.59 -5.93 5.94
CA GLY A 107 8.04 -6.99 6.79
C GLY A 107 8.95 -7.39 7.96
N ARG A 108 9.65 -6.45 8.60
CA ARG A 108 10.47 -6.77 9.78
C ARG A 108 9.56 -7.17 10.97
N PRO A 109 10.05 -7.94 11.95
CA PRO A 109 9.29 -8.25 13.15
C PRO A 109 9.05 -6.99 13.99
N HIS A 110 7.88 -6.90 14.63
CA HIS A 110 7.59 -5.82 15.58
C HIS A 110 8.15 -6.17 16.96
N PRO A 111 8.65 -5.20 17.74
CA PRO A 111 8.92 -5.42 19.14
C PRO A 111 7.62 -5.77 19.88
N LYS A 112 7.72 -6.53 20.97
CA LYS A 112 6.61 -6.69 21.90
C LYS A 112 6.39 -5.36 22.62
N ILE A 113 5.17 -4.83 22.54
CA ILE A 113 4.77 -3.58 23.20
C ILE A 113 3.79 -3.96 24.30
N ASP A 114 3.90 -3.25 25.42
CA ASP A 114 3.01 -3.44 26.56
C ASP A 114 1.54 -3.34 26.13
N VAL A 115 0.74 -4.30 26.60
CA VAL A 115 -0.67 -4.44 26.21
C VAL A 115 -1.48 -3.20 26.61
N GLN A 116 -1.16 -2.58 27.76
CA GLN A 116 -1.84 -1.36 28.19
C GLN A 116 -1.52 -0.18 27.27
N VAL A 117 -0.29 -0.08 26.75
CA VAL A 117 0.07 0.95 25.77
C VAL A 117 -0.68 0.75 24.46
N VAL A 118 -0.74 -0.50 23.96
CA VAL A 118 -1.54 -0.84 22.78
C VAL A 118 -3.01 -0.49 22.98
N GLN A 119 -3.55 -0.76 24.16
CA GLN A 119 -4.93 -0.47 24.49
C GLN A 119 -5.20 1.05 24.50
N ARG A 120 -4.35 1.84 25.15
CA ARG A 120 -4.42 3.32 25.13
C ARG A 120 -4.36 3.88 23.71
N LEU A 121 -3.50 3.33 22.86
CA LEU A 121 -3.42 3.74 21.44
C LEU A 121 -4.71 3.40 20.67
N ARG A 122 -5.31 2.23 20.93
CA ARG A 122 -6.59 1.84 20.31
C ARG A 122 -7.71 2.79 20.72
N GLU A 123 -7.79 3.11 22.01
CA GLU A 123 -8.78 4.06 22.56
C GLU A 123 -8.60 5.45 21.98
N PHE A 124 -7.36 5.94 21.92
CA PHE A 124 -7.02 7.23 21.31
C PHE A 124 -7.46 7.32 19.84
N TYR A 125 -7.16 6.31 19.01
CA TYR A 125 -7.49 6.34 17.58
C TYR A 125 -8.95 6.04 17.27
N ARG A 126 -9.70 5.44 18.21
CA ARG A 126 -11.10 5.03 18.00
C ARG A 126 -12.01 6.13 17.45
N PRO A 127 -12.12 7.34 18.06
CA PRO A 127 -13.01 8.38 17.54
C PRO A 127 -12.61 8.83 16.13
N PHE A 128 -11.31 8.89 15.82
CA PHE A 128 -10.81 9.27 14.50
C PHE A 128 -11.09 8.19 13.44
N ASN A 129 -10.95 6.91 13.81
CA ASN A 129 -11.30 5.80 12.92
C ASN A 129 -12.79 5.80 12.58
N MET A 130 -13.65 6.02 13.58
CA MET A 130 -15.10 6.11 13.35
C MET A 130 -15.44 7.26 12.39
N LYS A 131 -14.79 8.42 12.54
CA LYS A 131 -14.95 9.54 11.61
C LYS A 131 -14.41 9.24 10.22
N PHE A 132 -13.35 8.43 10.09
CA PHE A 132 -12.77 8.05 8.81
C PHE A 132 -13.62 7.02 8.03
N TYR A 133 -14.45 6.24 8.72
CA TYR A 133 -15.33 5.23 8.10
C TYR A 133 -16.69 5.78 7.65
N GLN A 134 -17.08 6.95 8.13
CA GLN A 134 -18.28 7.68 7.71
C GLN A 134 -18.07 8.27 6.32
#